data_AF-A0A1C5QFR1-F1
#
_entry.id   AF-A0A1C5QFR1-F1
#
_cell.length_a   1.000
_cell.length_b   1.000
_cell.length_c   1.000
_cell.angle_alpha   90.00
_cell.angle_beta   90.00
_cell.angle_gamma   90.00
#
_symmetry.space_group_name_H-M   'P 1'
#
loop_
_entity.id
_entity.type
_entity.pdbx_description
1 polymer ?
#
loop_
_entity_poly.entity_id
_entity_poly.type
_entity_poly.pdbx_seq_one_letter_code
_entity_poly.pdbx_strand_id
1 'polypeptide(L)'
;MDFFINLGILGISLIMLGKVTIKGNTYTQELSNFKILDNIVNYMESEGLAKINLKYGKQLLITGIIGTLFYNTLGLLMVFVMVLVLSLYLINVFISGYKFYINIR
;
A
#
# COMPACT_ATOMS: atom_id res chain seq x y z
N MET A 1 -6.92 -12.44 -18.13
CA MET A 1 -7.10 -12.88 -16.74
C MET A 1 -5.87 -12.64 -15.88
N ASP A 2 -4.66 -12.98 -16.36
CA ASP A 2 -3.39 -12.87 -15.60
C ASP A 2 -3.16 -11.50 -14.96
N PHE A 3 -3.52 -10.42 -15.64
CA PHE A 3 -3.47 -9.05 -15.11
C PHE A 3 -4.24 -8.92 -13.78
N PHE A 4 -5.46 -9.45 -13.69
CA PHE A 4 -6.30 -9.35 -12.49
C PHE A 4 -5.84 -10.28 -11.36
N ILE A 5 -5.23 -11.41 -11.72
CA ILE A 5 -4.58 -12.31 -10.76
C ILE A 5 -3.37 -11.60 -10.12
N ASN A 6 -2.51 -10.97 -10.92
CA ASN A 6 -1.37 -10.20 -10.42
C ASN A 6 -1.79 -9.05 -9.52
N LEU A 7 -2.91 -8.40 -9.86
CA LEU A 7 -3.52 -7.33 -9.06
C LEU A 7 -4.01 -7.86 -7.70
N GLY A 8 -4.62 -9.05 -7.68
CA GLY A 8 -4.98 -9.75 -6.45
C GLY A 8 -3.76 -10.07 -5.58
N ILE A 9 -2.68 -10.59 -6.16
CA ILE A 9 -1.43 -10.90 -5.46
C ILE A 9 -0.80 -9.63 -4.86
N LEU A 10 -0.82 -8.52 -5.60
CA LEU A 10 -0.36 -7.22 -5.11
C LEU A 10 -1.22 -6.73 -3.94
N GLY A 11 -2.54 -6.92 -4.02
CA GLY A 11 -3.45 -6.65 -2.91
C GLY A 11 -3.13 -7.45 -1.64
N ILE A 12 -2.86 -8.75 -1.77
CA ILE A 12 -2.44 -9.62 -0.66
C ILE A 12 -1.12 -9.14 -0.05
N SER A 13 -0.16 -8.76 -0.89
CA SER A 13 1.16 -8.29 -0.47
C SER A 13 1.05 -7.01 0.37
N LEU A 14 0.22 -6.05 -0.05
CA LEU A 14 -0.04 -4.83 0.72
C LEU A 14 -0.74 -5.10 2.06
N ILE A 15 -1.66 -6.07 2.10
CA ILE A 15 -2.32 -6.49 3.34
C ILE A 15 -1.30 -7.12 4.31
N MET A 16 -0.42 -7.99 3.81
CA MET A 16 0.66 -8.60 4.60
C MET A 16 1.57 -7.52 5.19
N LEU A 17 2.06 -6.61 4.36
CA LEU A 17 2.90 -5.48 4.76
C LEU A 17 2.24 -4.66 5.87
N GLY A 18 0.99 -4.22 5.68
CA GLY A 18 0.31 -3.43 6.70
C GLY A 18 0.04 -4.19 8.01
N LYS A 19 -0.17 -5.51 7.97
CA LYS A 19 -0.32 -6.33 9.19
C LYS A 19 0.99 -6.54 9.94
N VAL A 20 2.10 -6.75 9.23
CA VAL A 20 3.43 -6.94 9.82
C VAL A 20 3.86 -5.66 10.55
N THR A 21 3.67 -4.50 9.91
CA THR A 21 4.02 -3.21 10.50
C THR A 21 3.23 -2.89 11.79
N ILE A 22 1.94 -3.23 11.86
CA ILE A 22 1.13 -3.05 13.09
C ILE A 22 1.59 -3.97 14.23
N LYS A 23 2.04 -5.19 13.91
CA LYS A 23 2.54 -6.15 14.92
C LYS A 23 3.99 -5.87 15.36
N GLY A 24 4.77 -5.17 14.56
CA GLY A 24 6.22 -4.98 14.74
C GLY A 24 6.63 -3.73 15.52
N ASN A 25 5.69 -2.94 16.07
CA ASN A 25 5.94 -1.62 16.69
C ASN A 25 6.71 -1.67 18.04
N THR A 26 7.57 -2.67 18.24
CA THR A 26 8.39 -2.89 19.44
C THR A 26 9.90 -2.97 19.19
N TYR A 27 10.37 -2.83 17.93
CA TYR A 27 11.80 -2.89 17.63
C TYR A 27 12.26 -1.67 16.85
N THR A 28 12.63 -0.61 17.56
CA THR A 28 13.45 0.48 17.03
C THR A 28 14.81 -0.08 16.63
N GLN A 29 15.04 -0.30 15.33
CA GLN A 29 16.37 -0.55 14.80
C GLN A 29 17.10 0.79 14.62
N GLU A 30 18.08 1.09 15.48
CA GLU A 30 19.02 2.17 15.23
C GLU A 30 19.91 1.83 14.02
N LEU A 31 19.48 2.23 12.82
CA LEU A 31 20.28 2.14 11.61
C LEU A 31 21.17 3.39 11.51
N SER A 32 22.44 3.19 11.86
CA SER A 32 23.48 4.22 11.96
C SER A 32 23.73 5.06 10.69
N ASN A 33 24.22 6.29 10.92
CA ASN A 33 24.90 7.25 10.04
C ASN A 33 24.15 7.98 8.90
N PHE A 34 22.99 7.54 8.41
CA PHE A 34 22.23 8.28 7.39
C PHE A 34 20.83 8.67 7.88
N LYS A 35 20.69 9.88 8.46
CA LYS A 35 19.41 10.44 8.96
C LYS A 35 18.24 10.34 7.98
N ILE A 36 18.51 10.41 6.67
CA ILE A 36 17.46 10.33 5.64
C ILE A 36 16.93 8.90 5.51
N LEU A 37 17.82 7.89 5.53
CA LEU A 37 17.43 6.49 5.43
C LEU A 37 16.64 6.06 6.66
N ASP A 38 17.10 6.49 7.83
CA ASP A 38 16.43 6.21 9.11
C ASP A 38 15.00 6.78 9.13
N ASN A 39 14.82 8.02 8.67
CA ASN A 39 13.49 8.62 8.51
C ASN A 39 12.60 7.86 7.51
N ILE A 40 13.17 7.29 6.44
CA ILE A 40 12.40 6.49 5.48
C ILE A 40 11.97 5.15 6.12
N VAL A 41 12.86 4.49 6.86
CA VAL A 41 12.55 3.25 7.58
C VAL A 41 11.46 3.51 8.63
N ASN A 42 11.61 4.56 9.44
CA ASN A 42 10.61 4.96 10.43
C ASN A 42 9.26 5.31 9.78
N TYR A 43 9.26 5.90 8.58
CA TYR A 43 8.03 6.12 7.82
C TYR A 43 7.41 4.80 7.34
N MET A 44 8.23 3.87 6.85
CA MET A 44 7.78 2.54 6.43
C MET A 44 7.18 1.73 7.58
N GLU A 45 7.67 1.96 8.79
CA GLU A 45 7.18 1.35 10.03
C GLU A 45 5.99 2.11 10.66
N SER A 46 5.64 3.28 10.12
CA SER A 46 4.58 4.09 10.69
C SER A 46 3.21 3.42 10.58
N GLU A 47 2.39 3.60 11.63
CA GLU A 47 0.98 3.17 11.59
C GLU A 47 0.20 3.82 10.43
N GLY A 48 0.60 5.02 10.01
CA GLY A 48 0.00 5.74 8.90
C GLY A 48 0.13 4.96 7.59
N LEU A 49 1.35 4.56 7.24
CA LEU A 49 1.60 3.76 6.04
C LEU A 49 0.94 2.37 6.15
N ALA A 50 0.98 1.76 7.33
CA ALA A 50 0.35 0.46 7.56
C ALA A 50 -1.18 0.49 7.31
N LYS A 51 -1.88 1.53 7.80
CA LYS A 51 -3.32 1.72 7.57
C LYS A 51 -3.63 1.98 6.09
N ILE A 52 -2.79 2.74 5.40
CA ILE A 52 -2.92 2.97 3.94
C ILE A 52 -2.76 1.65 3.19
N ASN A 53 -1.68 0.90 3.43
CA ASN A 53 -1.42 -0.39 2.80
C ASN A 53 -2.57 -1.39 3.01
N LEU A 54 -3.12 -1.46 4.23
CA LEU A 54 -4.28 -2.32 4.52
C LEU A 54 -5.55 -1.91 3.77
N LYS A 55 -5.87 -0.62 3.73
CA LYS A 55 -7.08 -0.11 3.07
C LYS A 55 -7.03 -0.38 1.57
N TYR A 56 -5.93 0.02 0.93
CA TYR A 56 -5.77 -0.10 -0.52
C TYR A 56 -5.47 -1.53 -0.96
N GLY A 57 -4.77 -2.32 -0.13
CA GLY A 57 -4.57 -3.74 -0.38
C GLY A 57 -5.89 -4.52 -0.45
N LYS A 58 -6.85 -4.23 0.46
CA LYS A 58 -8.20 -4.81 0.38
C LYS A 58 -8.95 -4.40 -0.88
N GLN A 59 -8.90 -3.13 -1.25
CA GLN A 59 -9.55 -2.63 -2.46
C GLN A 59 -9.00 -3.31 -3.72
N LEU A 60 -7.67 -3.38 -3.85
CA LEU A 60 -7.00 -4.05 -4.96
C LEU A 60 -7.32 -5.55 -4.99
N LEU A 61 -7.37 -6.22 -3.85
CA LEU A 61 -7.76 -7.63 -3.78
C LEU A 61 -9.18 -7.87 -4.30
N ILE A 62 -10.14 -7.04 -3.90
CA ILE A 62 -11.53 -7.11 -4.38
C ILE A 62 -11.58 -6.82 -5.89
N THR A 63 -10.89 -5.78 -6.36
CA THR A 63 -10.81 -5.44 -7.79
C THR A 63 -10.19 -6.58 -8.61
N GLY A 64 -9.18 -7.27 -8.06
CA GLY A 64 -8.57 -8.45 -8.69
C GLY A 64 -9.53 -9.63 -8.79
N ILE A 65 -10.27 -9.96 -7.73
CA ILE A 65 -11.25 -11.05 -7.73
C ILE A 65 -12.39 -10.76 -8.72
N ILE A 66 -13.02 -9.60 -8.61
CA ILE A 66 -14.15 -9.22 -9.47
C ILE A 66 -13.68 -9.11 -10.93
N GLY A 67 -12.50 -8.54 -11.17
CA GLY A 67 -11.95 -8.39 -12.51
C GLY A 67 -11.56 -9.72 -13.15
N THR A 68 -11.21 -10.73 -12.35
CA THR A 68 -10.99 -12.10 -12.85
C THR A 68 -12.30 -12.78 -13.18
N LEU A 69 -13.31 -12.70 -12.30
CA LEU A 69 -14.61 -13.38 -12.47
C LEU A 69 -15.44 -12.79 -13.61
N PHE A 70 -15.40 -11.47 -13.80
CA PHE A 70 -16.20 -10.74 -14.79
C PHE A 70 -15.35 -10.13 -15.90
N TYR A 71 -14.16 -10.69 -16.17
CA TYR A 71 -13.20 -10.18 -17.15
C TYR A 71 -13.82 -9.88 -18.52
N ASN A 72 -14.64 -10.80 -19.03
CA ASN A 72 -15.21 -10.71 -20.37
C ASN A 72 -16.23 -9.57 -20.53
N THR A 73 -16.89 -9.16 -19.44
CA THR A 73 -18.00 -8.20 -19.47
C THR A 73 -17.59 -6.84 -18.89
N LEU A 74 -16.77 -6.83 -17.85
CA LEU A 74 -16.42 -5.65 -17.07
C LEU A 74 -14.91 -5.36 -17.06
N GLY A 75 -14.09 -6.10 -17.81
CA GLY A 75 -12.63 -6.00 -17.73
C GLY A 75 -12.10 -4.57 -17.87
N LEU A 76 -12.58 -3.82 -18.87
CA LEU A 76 -12.11 -2.46 -19.14
C LEU A 76 -12.54 -1.46 -18.04
N LEU A 77 -13.76 -1.61 -17.50
CA LEU A 77 -14.23 -0.86 -16.33
C LEU A 77 -13.34 -1.15 -15.11
N MET A 78 -13.00 -2.42 -14.88
CA MET A 78 -12.19 -2.83 -13.73
C MET A 78 -10.74 -2.36 -13.83
N VAL A 79 -10.19 -2.24 -15.04
CA VAL A 79 -8.89 -1.57 -15.27
C VAL A 79 -8.99 -0.09 -14.90
N PHE A 80 -10.06 0.61 -15.29
CA PHE A 80 -10.25 2.01 -14.91
C PHE A 80 -10.36 2.20 -13.38
N VAL A 81 -11.14 1.33 -12.71
CA VAL A 81 -11.24 1.31 -11.25
C VAL A 81 -9.86 1.07 -10.61
N MET A 82 -9.06 0.16 -11.16
CA MET A 82 -7.70 -0.10 -10.68
C MET A 82 -6.80 1.14 -10.78
N VAL A 83 -6.82 1.84 -11.92
CA VAL A 83 -6.02 3.07 -12.10
C VAL A 83 -6.42 4.14 -11.09
N LEU A 84 -7.71 4.30 -10.82
CA LEU A 84 -8.20 5.22 -9.79
C LEU A 84 -7.72 4.81 -8.38
N VAL A 85 -7.84 3.54 -8.02
CA VAL A 85 -7.40 3.02 -6.71
C VAL A 85 -5.90 3.22 -6.51
N LEU A 86 -5.08 2.95 -7.54
CA LEU A 86 -3.63 3.17 -7.50
C LEU A 86 -3.26 4.65 -7.40
N SER A 87 -3.96 5.52 -8.13
CA SER A 87 -3.73 6.97 -8.07
C SER A 87 -4.01 7.50 -6.67
N LEU A 88 -5.14 7.08 -6.07
CA LEU A 88 -5.50 7.44 -4.70
C LEU A 88 -4.54 6.86 -3.66
N TYR A 89 -4.05 5.64 -3.88
CA TYR A 89 -3.00 5.04 -3.03
C TYR A 89 -1.74 5.91 -3.04
N LEU A 90 -1.21 6.24 -4.23
CA LEU A 90 -0.01 7.06 -4.36
C LEU A 90 -0.17 8.42 -3.70
N ILE A 91 -1.29 9.12 -3.94
CA ILE A 91 -1.59 10.41 -3.32
C ILE A 91 -1.55 10.29 -1.79
N ASN A 92 -2.17 9.27 -1.22
CA ASN A 92 -2.17 9.09 0.24
C ASN A 92 -0.80 8.71 0.80
N VAL A 93 -0.01 7.92 0.08
CA VAL A 93 1.39 7.64 0.45
C VAL A 93 2.20 8.94 0.44
N PHE A 94 2.11 9.76 -0.61
CA PHE A 94 2.85 11.03 -0.66
C PHE A 94 2.42 12.02 0.42
N ILE A 95 1.12 12.19 0.66
CA ILE A 95 0.61 13.07 1.73
C ILE A 95 1.08 12.58 3.09
N SER A 96 1.00 11.28 3.34
CA SER A 96 1.42 10.70 4.62
C SER A 96 2.93 10.80 4.81
N GLY A 97 3.74 10.58 3.76
CA GLY A 97 5.19 10.73 3.80
C GLY A 97 5.61 12.18 4.02
N TYR A 98 4.95 13.13 3.35
CA TYR A 98 5.19 14.56 3.55
C TYR A 98 4.87 15.01 4.97
N LYS A 99 3.72 14.59 5.52
CA LYS A 99 3.35 14.87 6.92
C LYS A 99 4.39 14.30 7.89
N PHE A 100 4.87 13.10 7.64
CA PHE A 100 5.89 12.46 8.47
C PHE A 100 7.23 13.20 8.43
N TYR A 101 7.66 13.61 7.23
CA TYR A 101 8.90 14.39 7.05
C TYR A 101 8.86 15.75 7.76
N ILE A 102 7.73 16.47 7.69
CA ILE A 102 7.57 17.74 8.42
C ILE A 102 7.61 17.53 9.92
N ASN A 103 6.99 16.46 10.43
CA ASN A 103 6.86 16.26 11.87
C ASN A 103 8.17 15.84 12.56
N ILE A 104 9.19 15.45 11.79
CA ILE A 104 10.52 15.06 12.29
C ILE A 104 11.54 16.22 12.19
N ARG A 105 11.26 17.24 11.37
CA ARG A 105 12.12 18.42 11.21
C ARG A 105 11.90 19.44 12.33
#